data_AF-A0A931AK18-F1
#
_entry.id   AF-A0A931AK18-F1
#
_cell.length_a   1.000
_cell.length_b   1.000
_cell.length_c   1.000
_cell.angle_alpha   90.00
_cell.angle_beta   90.00
_cell.angle_gamma   90.00
#
_symmetry.space_group_name_H-M   'P 1'
#
loop_
_entity.id
_entity.type
_entity.pdbx_description
1 polymer ?
#
loop_
_entity_poly.entity_id
_entity_poly.type
_entity_poly.pdbx_seq_one_letter_code
_entity_poly.pdbx_strand_id
1 'polypeptide(L)'
;MDRRIYFSMTATFALSAALVGLPAHAGSAATATATSTTTFTACNPKYKPYGLIGDKWRAAGGEDSVFGCPARTEYGFTTNKSRRQDFRNGQIAWVPALGPKMLVRTYESGGKAVFQWGPTGRDWDYFEVRYSFDNGEFWRYKVKRRDPWNGGFSISSAGPGPDPTVCISSDGGSCGKNHHYFSVRGCDRTGVFQTKTECSKWSLPGRLITPS
;
A
#
# COMPACT_ATOMS: atom_id res chain seq x y z
N MET A 1 -23.55 24.51 -46.11
CA MET A 1 -23.76 23.56 -47.21
C MET A 1 -23.69 22.17 -46.62
N ASP A 2 -24.88 21.66 -46.29
CA ASP A 2 -25.15 20.34 -45.76
C ASP A 2 -24.82 19.23 -46.74
N ARG A 3 -24.39 18.07 -46.23
CA ARG A 3 -24.91 16.77 -46.69
C ARG A 3 -24.61 15.65 -45.70
N ARG A 4 -25.59 15.36 -44.85
CA ARG A 4 -25.74 14.07 -44.16
C ARG A 4 -26.24 13.04 -45.16
N ILE A 5 -25.55 11.91 -45.29
CA ILE A 5 -25.99 10.77 -46.09
C ILE A 5 -26.73 9.81 -45.15
N TYR A 6 -28.04 9.71 -45.35
CA TYR A 6 -28.90 8.66 -44.82
C TYR A 6 -29.03 7.59 -45.91
N PHE A 7 -28.74 6.34 -45.59
CA PHE A 7 -29.26 5.20 -46.35
C PHE A 7 -30.10 4.32 -45.43
N SER A 8 -31.40 4.40 -45.67
CA SER A 8 -32.44 3.50 -45.21
C SER A 8 -32.39 2.24 -46.06
N MET A 9 -32.44 1.07 -45.43
CA MET A 9 -32.80 -0.18 -46.09
C MET A 9 -33.74 -0.96 -45.18
N THR A 10 -35.03 -0.86 -45.49
CA THR A 10 -36.09 -1.76 -45.05
C THR A 10 -36.15 -2.96 -46.00
N ALA A 11 -36.22 -4.19 -45.48
CA ALA A 11 -36.80 -5.31 -46.21
C ALA A 11 -37.26 -6.44 -45.25
N THR A 12 -38.57 -6.42 -45.01
CA THR A 12 -39.54 -7.52 -44.99
C THR A 12 -39.27 -8.87 -44.27
N PHE A 13 -40.26 -9.16 -43.43
CA PHE A 13 -40.63 -10.41 -42.77
C PHE A 13 -40.78 -11.61 -43.72
N ALA A 14 -40.39 -12.80 -43.21
CA ALA A 14 -41.03 -14.06 -43.54
C ALA A 14 -41.35 -14.82 -42.24
N LEU A 15 -42.64 -14.98 -41.96
CA LEU A 15 -43.19 -15.84 -40.92
C LEU A 15 -43.14 -17.29 -41.43
N SER A 16 -42.64 -18.22 -40.64
CA SER A 16 -42.91 -19.65 -40.85
C SER A 16 -42.95 -20.35 -39.50
N ALA A 17 -44.17 -20.66 -39.08
CA ALA A 17 -44.45 -21.53 -37.96
C ALA A 17 -44.41 -22.99 -38.43
N ALA A 18 -43.58 -23.80 -37.79
CA ALA A 18 -43.68 -25.25 -37.87
C ALA A 18 -43.55 -25.82 -36.44
N LEU A 19 -44.69 -26.26 -35.91
CA LEU A 19 -44.82 -27.07 -34.69
C LEU A 19 -44.56 -28.53 -35.06
N VAL A 20 -43.46 -29.13 -34.58
CA VAL A 20 -43.28 -30.59 -34.61
C VAL A 20 -42.49 -31.05 -33.36
N GLY A 21 -43.15 -31.86 -32.54
CA GLY A 21 -42.58 -33.03 -31.84
C GLY A 21 -41.57 -32.82 -30.70
N LEU A 22 -42.02 -33.01 -29.45
CA LEU A 22 -41.13 -33.37 -28.34
C LEU A 22 -40.72 -34.86 -28.42
N PRO A 23 -39.42 -35.17 -28.27
CA PRO A 23 -38.98 -36.38 -27.58
C PRO A 23 -38.35 -36.00 -26.23
N ALA A 24 -38.90 -36.56 -25.16
CA ALA A 24 -38.34 -36.47 -23.82
C ALA A 24 -37.15 -37.43 -23.69
N HIS A 25 -35.90 -36.95 -23.70
CA HIS A 25 -34.72 -37.75 -23.33
C HIS A 25 -33.77 -36.99 -22.41
N ALA A 26 -33.48 -37.66 -21.28
CA ALA A 26 -32.30 -37.55 -20.42
C ALA A 26 -32.00 -36.19 -19.76
N GLY A 27 -32.24 -36.14 -18.45
CA GLY A 27 -31.74 -35.08 -17.58
C GLY A 27 -30.22 -34.95 -17.70
N SER A 28 -29.77 -33.80 -18.20
CA SER A 28 -28.40 -33.37 -18.00
C SER A 28 -28.31 -32.87 -16.57
N ALA A 29 -27.70 -33.68 -15.70
CA ALA A 29 -27.26 -33.24 -14.40
C ALA A 29 -26.34 -32.04 -14.62
N ALA A 30 -26.83 -30.83 -14.33
CA ALA A 30 -25.98 -29.68 -14.16
C ALA A 30 -25.09 -29.99 -12.97
N THR A 31 -23.85 -30.42 -13.23
CA THR A 31 -22.76 -30.38 -12.27
C THR A 31 -22.63 -28.92 -11.85
N ALA A 32 -23.28 -28.58 -10.74
CA ALA A 32 -22.99 -27.35 -10.03
C ALA A 32 -21.50 -27.41 -9.70
N THR A 33 -20.69 -26.71 -10.48
CA THR A 33 -19.32 -26.38 -10.10
C THR A 33 -19.43 -25.74 -8.72
N ALA A 34 -18.94 -26.44 -7.71
CA ALA A 34 -18.85 -25.91 -6.37
C ALA A 34 -18.03 -24.63 -6.46
N THR A 35 -18.70 -23.48 -6.41
CA THR A 35 -18.06 -22.19 -6.21
C THR A 35 -17.24 -22.36 -4.95
N SER A 36 -15.92 -22.38 -5.09
CA SER A 36 -15.01 -22.40 -3.96
C SER A 36 -15.23 -21.10 -3.22
N THR A 37 -16.05 -21.13 -2.17
CA THR A 37 -16.14 -20.06 -1.19
C THR A 37 -14.76 -20.03 -0.52
N THR A 38 -13.86 -19.20 -1.05
CA THR A 38 -12.72 -18.72 -0.26
C THR A 38 -13.33 -18.02 0.93
N THR A 39 -13.50 -18.75 2.03
CA THR A 39 -13.79 -18.17 3.33
C THR A 39 -12.61 -17.28 3.66
N PHE A 40 -12.76 -15.98 3.45
CA PHE A 40 -11.81 -15.02 3.98
C PHE A 40 -11.79 -15.23 5.49
N THR A 41 -10.67 -15.75 6.01
CA THR A 41 -10.47 -15.83 7.45
C THR A 41 -10.48 -14.40 7.99
N ALA A 42 -11.53 -14.08 8.75
CA ALA A 42 -11.66 -12.78 9.41
C ALA A 42 -10.41 -12.48 10.24
N CYS A 43 -10.01 -11.21 10.30
CA CYS A 43 -8.84 -10.84 11.10
C CYS A 43 -9.05 -11.15 12.58
N ASN A 44 -7.96 -11.41 13.31
CA ASN A 44 -8.04 -11.66 14.74
C ASN A 44 -8.52 -10.40 15.50
N PRO A 45 -9.71 -10.43 16.15
CA PRO A 45 -10.28 -9.26 16.80
C PRO A 45 -9.43 -8.74 17.98
N LYS A 46 -8.58 -9.59 18.57
CA LYS A 46 -7.63 -9.19 19.62
C LYS A 46 -6.66 -8.09 19.17
N TYR A 47 -6.36 -8.05 17.87
CA TYR A 47 -5.41 -7.09 17.30
C TYR A 47 -6.10 -5.87 16.70
N LYS A 48 -7.39 -5.65 16.99
CA LYS A 48 -8.10 -4.50 16.43
C LYS A 48 -7.41 -3.17 16.80
N PRO A 49 -6.99 -2.37 15.81
CA PRO A 49 -6.33 -1.09 16.04
C PRO A 49 -7.31 -0.09 16.63
N TYR A 50 -6.81 0.90 17.37
CA TYR A 50 -7.64 1.95 17.98
C TYR A 50 -7.00 3.33 17.82
N GLY A 51 -7.71 4.37 18.28
CA GLY A 51 -7.28 5.77 18.15
C GLY A 51 -6.89 6.15 16.72
N LEU A 52 -5.88 7.00 16.57
CA LEU A 52 -5.45 7.50 15.26
C LEU A 52 -4.92 6.39 14.32
N ILE A 53 -4.36 5.31 14.88
CA ILE A 53 -3.92 4.15 14.08
C ILE A 53 -5.15 3.43 13.50
N GLY A 54 -6.13 3.13 14.36
CA GLY A 54 -7.39 2.50 13.95
C GLY A 54 -8.21 3.36 13.00
N ASP A 55 -8.26 4.67 13.21
CA ASP A 55 -8.95 5.61 12.32
C ASP A 55 -8.31 5.61 10.94
N LYS A 56 -6.97 5.66 10.87
CA LYS A 56 -6.27 5.63 9.57
C LYS A 56 -6.45 4.30 8.85
N TRP A 57 -6.40 3.18 9.57
CA TRP A 57 -6.60 1.85 9.00
C TRP A 57 -8.03 1.67 8.46
N ARG A 58 -9.07 2.04 9.24
CA ARG A 58 -10.46 2.00 8.78
C ARG A 58 -10.71 2.91 7.58
N ALA A 59 -10.17 4.14 7.61
CA ALA A 59 -10.28 5.08 6.50
C ALA A 59 -9.55 4.60 5.23
N ALA A 60 -8.63 3.64 5.33
CA ALA A 60 -7.96 3.03 4.18
C ALA A 60 -8.70 1.79 3.64
N GLY A 61 -9.82 1.38 4.24
CA GLY A 61 -10.56 0.16 3.85
C GLY A 61 -10.44 -0.99 4.84
N GLY A 62 -9.79 -0.80 6.00
CA GLY A 62 -9.71 -1.83 7.03
C GLY A 62 -8.97 -3.09 6.56
N GLU A 63 -9.62 -4.24 6.70
CA GLU A 63 -9.06 -5.56 6.34
C GLU A 63 -8.75 -5.67 4.84
N ASP A 64 -9.48 -4.92 4.01
CA ASP A 64 -9.34 -4.84 2.56
C ASP A 64 -8.35 -3.74 2.11
N SER A 65 -7.77 -3.01 3.07
CA SER A 65 -6.81 -1.95 2.76
C SER A 65 -5.44 -2.50 2.35
N VAL A 66 -4.58 -1.60 1.85
CA VAL A 66 -3.14 -1.86 1.60
C VAL A 66 -2.38 -2.40 2.83
N PHE A 67 -2.91 -2.23 4.05
CA PHE A 67 -2.28 -2.75 5.26
C PHE A 67 -2.71 -4.20 5.56
N GLY A 68 -3.93 -4.58 5.17
CA GLY A 68 -4.53 -5.87 5.50
C GLY A 68 -4.84 -6.04 6.98
N CYS A 69 -4.94 -7.30 7.41
CA CYS A 69 -5.21 -7.65 8.81
C CYS A 69 -4.14 -7.12 9.78
N PRO A 70 -4.54 -6.64 10.97
CA PRO A 70 -3.60 -6.38 12.06
C PRO A 70 -2.89 -7.67 12.47
N ALA A 71 -1.56 -7.62 12.62
CA ALA A 71 -0.74 -8.80 12.93
C ALA A 71 -0.46 -8.95 14.43
N ARG A 72 -0.60 -7.87 15.21
CA ARG A 72 -0.38 -7.83 16.66
C ARG A 72 -1.05 -6.61 17.30
N THR A 73 -1.12 -6.58 18.63
CA THR A 73 -1.55 -5.40 19.38
C THR A 73 -0.55 -4.24 19.28
N GLU A 74 -1.05 -3.01 19.48
CA GLU A 74 -0.22 -1.81 19.52
C GLU A 74 0.86 -1.87 20.61
N TYR A 75 2.05 -1.35 20.30
CA TYR A 75 3.21 -1.32 21.19
C TYR A 75 3.96 0.02 21.11
N GLY A 76 4.77 0.32 22.14
CA GLY A 76 5.64 1.51 22.14
C GLY A 76 6.89 1.31 21.29
N PHE A 77 7.39 2.35 20.60
CA PHE A 77 8.51 2.17 19.65
C PHE A 77 9.60 3.25 19.59
N THR A 78 9.40 4.46 20.14
CA THR A 78 10.41 5.54 20.09
C THR A 78 10.40 6.42 21.34
N THR A 79 9.27 7.06 21.62
CA THR A 79 9.06 7.86 22.83
C THR A 79 8.10 7.14 23.77
N ASN A 80 8.04 7.53 25.04
CA ASN A 80 7.11 6.96 26.02
C ASN A 80 5.63 7.06 25.61
N LYS A 81 5.29 7.96 24.66
CA LYS A 81 3.92 8.12 24.15
C LYS A 81 3.71 7.59 22.73
N SER A 82 4.77 7.30 21.97
CA SER A 82 4.63 6.83 20.59
C SER A 82 4.02 5.43 20.56
N ARG A 83 3.07 5.20 19.66
CA ARG A 83 2.42 3.89 19.48
C ARG A 83 2.63 3.40 18.06
N ARG A 84 2.70 2.09 17.88
CA ARG A 84 2.90 1.44 16.59
C ARG A 84 2.14 0.14 16.54
N GLN A 85 1.67 -0.20 15.35
CA GLN A 85 1.09 -1.49 15.05
C GLN A 85 1.58 -2.03 13.73
N ASP A 86 1.86 -3.33 13.72
CA ASP A 86 2.21 -4.08 12.52
C ASP A 86 0.94 -4.73 11.96
N PHE A 87 0.80 -4.65 10.64
CA PHE A 87 -0.26 -5.25 9.85
C PHE A 87 0.37 -6.25 8.87
N ARG A 88 -0.43 -7.12 8.26
CA ARG A 88 0.03 -8.16 7.34
C ARG A 88 0.91 -7.59 6.21
N ASN A 89 0.52 -6.45 5.67
CA ASN A 89 1.16 -5.83 4.50
C ASN A 89 1.74 -4.44 4.82
N GLY A 90 1.99 -4.12 6.09
CA GLY A 90 2.50 -2.79 6.45
C GLY A 90 2.56 -2.49 7.93
N GLN A 91 2.74 -1.21 8.24
CA GLN A 91 2.83 -0.69 9.59
C GLN A 91 2.23 0.72 9.64
N ILE A 92 1.60 1.04 10.77
CA ILE A 92 1.18 2.40 11.10
C ILE A 92 1.71 2.73 12.48
N ALA A 93 2.27 3.92 12.63
CA ALA A 93 2.76 4.44 13.89
C ALA A 93 2.27 5.86 14.13
N TRP A 94 1.91 6.16 15.37
CA TRP A 94 1.57 7.49 15.86
C TRP A 94 2.71 8.06 16.68
N VAL A 95 3.10 9.30 16.36
CA VAL A 95 4.27 9.97 16.94
C VAL A 95 3.93 11.38 17.43
N PRO A 96 3.29 11.51 18.60
CA PRO A 96 2.74 12.80 19.07
C PRO A 96 3.81 13.88 19.29
N ALA A 97 5.05 13.48 19.58
CA ALA A 97 6.16 14.39 19.82
C ALA A 97 6.48 15.28 18.61
N LEU A 98 6.07 14.88 17.41
CA LEU A 98 6.29 15.62 16.17
C LEU A 98 5.02 16.24 15.59
N GLY A 99 3.92 16.15 16.31
CA GLY A 99 2.60 16.64 15.91
C GLY A 99 1.51 15.75 16.50
N PRO A 100 0.42 16.30 17.05
CA PRO A 100 -0.59 15.52 17.77
C PRO A 100 -1.26 14.46 16.90
N LYS A 101 -1.34 14.69 15.58
CA LYS A 101 -1.92 13.77 14.59
C LYS A 101 -0.87 13.07 13.71
N MET A 102 0.42 13.23 14.02
CA MET A 102 1.50 12.73 13.18
C MET A 102 1.46 11.21 13.09
N LEU A 103 1.28 10.70 11.87
CA LEU A 103 1.38 9.30 11.55
C LEU A 103 2.61 9.03 10.67
N VAL A 104 3.18 7.85 10.83
CA VAL A 104 4.18 7.25 9.95
C VAL A 104 3.63 5.92 9.46
N ARG A 105 3.72 5.67 8.16
CA ARG A 105 3.08 4.52 7.52
C ARG A 105 4.05 3.89 6.53
N THR A 106 4.15 2.57 6.57
CA THR A 106 4.81 1.79 5.53
C THR A 106 3.85 0.74 5.01
N TYR A 107 3.79 0.55 3.69
CA TYR A 107 2.94 -0.46 3.06
C TYR A 107 3.43 -0.73 1.63
N GLU A 108 3.06 -1.87 1.07
CA GLU A 108 3.30 -2.18 -0.33
C GLU A 108 2.11 -1.72 -1.18
N SER A 109 2.39 -1.12 -2.34
CA SER A 109 1.34 -0.74 -3.29
C SER A 109 1.92 -0.61 -4.70
N GLY A 110 1.40 -1.41 -5.63
CA GLY A 110 1.79 -1.34 -7.04
C GLY A 110 3.27 -1.65 -7.26
N GLY A 111 3.82 -2.66 -6.58
CA GLY A 111 5.23 -3.06 -6.71
C GLY A 111 6.19 -2.07 -6.05
N LYS A 112 5.68 -1.25 -5.12
CA LYS A 112 6.48 -0.24 -4.41
C LYS A 112 6.37 -0.41 -2.92
N ALA A 113 7.51 -0.37 -2.25
CA ALA A 113 7.58 -0.11 -0.83
C ALA A 113 7.34 1.40 -0.59
N VAL A 114 6.18 1.73 -0.04
CA VAL A 114 5.76 3.11 0.22
C VAL A 114 6.06 3.46 1.67
N PHE A 115 6.65 4.63 1.90
CA PHE A 115 6.87 5.24 3.19
C PHE A 115 6.24 6.63 3.24
N GLN A 116 5.27 6.86 4.11
CA GLN A 116 4.56 8.13 4.23
C GLN A 116 4.56 8.66 5.65
N TRP A 117 4.55 9.97 5.78
CA TRP A 117 4.46 10.64 7.07
C TRP A 117 3.61 11.91 7.02
N GLY A 118 3.09 12.31 8.17
CA GLY A 118 2.32 13.53 8.34
C GLY A 118 0.96 13.31 9.02
N PRO A 119 0.28 14.41 9.42
CA PRO A 119 0.78 15.78 9.38
C PRO A 119 1.85 16.05 10.45
N THR A 120 2.94 16.71 10.07
CA THR A 120 3.96 17.24 10.98
C THR A 120 3.39 18.44 11.74
N GLY A 121 3.90 18.70 12.94
CA GLY A 121 3.47 19.83 13.78
C GLY A 121 4.02 21.19 13.31
N ARG A 122 4.83 21.21 12.25
CA ARG A 122 5.38 22.41 11.60
C ARG A 122 5.63 22.16 10.11
N ASP A 123 5.77 23.23 9.35
CA ASP A 123 6.24 23.21 7.95
C ASP A 123 7.77 23.04 7.91
N TRP A 124 8.24 22.17 7.02
CA TRP A 124 9.66 21.87 6.79
C TRP A 124 9.97 22.07 5.30
N ASP A 125 11.10 22.68 4.95
CA ASP A 125 11.41 22.93 3.54
C ASP A 125 11.64 21.65 2.71
N TYR A 126 12.21 20.62 3.34
CA TYR A 126 12.39 19.30 2.76
C TYR A 126 12.56 18.24 3.85
N PHE A 127 12.63 16.98 3.43
CA PHE A 127 12.89 15.84 4.31
C PHE A 127 14.13 15.09 3.87
N GLU A 128 14.93 14.61 4.82
CA GLU A 128 15.95 13.59 4.54
C GLU A 128 15.34 12.23 4.87
N VAL A 129 15.24 11.37 3.86
CA VAL A 129 14.86 9.96 4.03
C VAL A 129 16.11 9.10 3.97
N ARG A 130 16.29 8.25 4.98
CA ARG A 130 17.29 7.18 4.98
C ARG A 130 16.61 5.87 4.65
N TYR A 131 17.24 5.05 3.82
CA TYR A 131 16.66 3.78 3.38
C TYR A 131 17.73 2.70 3.33
N SER A 132 17.39 1.50 3.82
CA SER A 132 18.19 0.28 3.70
C SER A 132 17.28 -0.87 3.26
N PHE A 133 17.85 -1.79 2.48
CA PHE A 133 17.22 -2.99 1.96
C PHE A 133 17.98 -4.22 2.46
N ASP A 134 17.29 -5.20 3.02
CA ASP A 134 17.87 -6.46 3.53
C ASP A 134 19.09 -6.28 4.44
N ASN A 135 19.03 -5.25 5.29
CA ASN A 135 20.11 -4.85 6.20
C ASN A 135 21.40 -4.40 5.50
N GLY A 136 21.34 -4.07 4.20
CA GLY A 136 22.44 -3.48 3.45
C GLY A 136 22.68 -2.00 3.77
N GLU A 137 23.48 -1.35 2.93
CA GLU A 137 23.89 0.05 3.09
C GLU A 137 22.70 1.02 3.18
N PHE A 138 22.89 2.09 3.97
CA PHE A 138 21.92 3.17 4.08
C PHE A 138 22.12 4.23 3.00
N TRP A 139 21.12 4.37 2.14
CA TRP A 139 20.99 5.44 1.17
C TRP A 139 20.35 6.67 1.81
N ARG A 140 20.74 7.86 1.36
CA ARG A 140 20.18 9.15 1.80
C ARG A 140 19.51 9.86 0.63
N TYR A 141 18.25 10.22 0.81
CA TYR A 141 17.44 10.91 -0.18
C TYR A 141 16.98 12.27 0.33
N LYS A 142 17.15 13.31 -0.48
CA LYS A 142 16.51 14.61 -0.27
C LYS A 142 15.12 14.58 -0.90
N VAL A 143 14.08 14.58 -0.08
CA VAL A 143 12.69 14.43 -0.51
C VAL A 143 11.94 15.76 -0.34
N LYS A 144 11.29 16.21 -1.42
CA LYS A 144 10.39 17.37 -1.38
C LYS A 144 9.14 17.02 -0.54
N ARG A 145 8.65 18.00 0.22
CA ARG A 145 7.35 17.90 0.91
C ARG A 145 6.20 17.71 -0.07
N ARG A 146 5.25 16.82 0.24
CA ARG A 146 4.05 16.60 -0.59
C ARG A 146 3.12 17.81 -0.48
N ASP A 147 2.97 18.30 0.74
CA ASP A 147 2.30 19.53 1.13
C ASP A 147 3.03 20.06 2.40
N PRO A 148 2.65 21.20 3.00
CA PRO A 148 3.39 21.76 4.14
C PRO A 148 3.55 20.81 5.34
N TRP A 149 2.65 19.85 5.51
CA TRP A 149 2.58 19.02 6.71
C TRP A 149 2.86 17.54 6.42
N ASN A 150 2.85 17.12 5.15
CA ASN A 150 2.99 15.71 4.78
C ASN A 150 4.15 15.48 3.82
N GLY A 151 4.70 14.28 3.88
CA GLY A 151 5.68 13.81 2.92
C GLY A 151 5.52 12.32 2.64
N GLY A 152 6.22 11.89 1.60
CA GLY A 152 6.23 10.49 1.21
C GLY A 152 7.44 10.17 0.34
N PHE A 153 7.85 8.92 0.42
CA PHE A 153 8.92 8.31 -0.35
C PHE A 153 8.45 6.92 -0.79
N SER A 154 8.86 6.48 -1.97
CA SER A 154 8.60 5.12 -2.43
C SER A 154 9.76 4.63 -3.27
N ILE A 155 10.06 3.35 -3.14
CA ILE A 155 11.06 2.64 -3.94
C ILE A 155 10.46 1.30 -4.39
N SER A 156 11.08 0.65 -5.38
CA SER A 156 10.69 -0.71 -5.79
C SER A 156 10.62 -1.64 -4.57
N SER A 157 9.56 -2.46 -4.50
CA SER A 157 9.44 -3.51 -3.46
C SER A 157 10.46 -4.63 -3.63
N ALA A 158 11.16 -4.68 -4.77
CA ALA A 158 12.26 -5.60 -5.03
C ALA A 158 13.65 -5.03 -4.63
N GLY A 159 13.71 -3.80 -4.11
CA GLY A 159 14.96 -3.16 -3.70
C GLY A 159 15.57 -2.21 -4.74
N PRO A 160 16.77 -1.66 -4.47
CA PRO A 160 17.46 -0.72 -5.36
C PRO A 160 18.20 -1.43 -6.51
N GLY A 161 18.00 -0.98 -7.76
CA GLY A 161 18.67 -1.52 -8.94
C GLY A 161 17.81 -1.39 -10.23
N PRO A 162 18.40 -1.52 -11.43
CA PRO A 162 17.67 -1.42 -12.70
C PRO A 162 16.80 -2.65 -13.02
N ASP A 163 16.89 -3.73 -12.25
CA ASP A 163 16.04 -4.91 -12.38
C ASP A 163 15.73 -5.47 -10.98
N PRO A 164 14.52 -6.01 -10.73
CA PRO A 164 14.30 -6.80 -9.54
C PRO A 164 15.23 -8.00 -9.62
N THR A 165 16.07 -8.22 -8.61
CA THR A 165 16.68 -9.53 -8.43
C THR A 165 15.54 -10.49 -8.11
N VAL A 166 14.91 -11.05 -9.15
CA VAL A 166 14.03 -12.20 -8.99
C VAL A 166 14.89 -13.24 -8.31
N CYS A 167 14.56 -13.55 -7.07
CA CYS A 167 15.11 -14.69 -6.37
C CYS A 167 14.67 -15.95 -7.13
N ILE A 168 15.46 -16.36 -8.12
CA ILE A 168 15.31 -17.68 -8.71
C ILE A 168 15.95 -18.64 -7.70
N SER A 169 15.18 -19.14 -6.74
CA SER A 169 15.62 -20.30 -5.98
C SER A 169 15.63 -21.47 -6.97
N SER A 170 16.81 -22.01 -7.26
CA SER A 170 16.97 -23.20 -8.08
C SER A 170 16.28 -24.44 -7.48
N ASP A 171 15.92 -24.37 -6.19
CA ASP A 171 15.43 -25.50 -5.40
C ASP A 171 13.91 -25.42 -5.16
N GLY A 172 13.20 -24.46 -5.76
CA GLY A 172 11.75 -24.27 -5.55
C GLY A 172 11.36 -23.82 -4.14
N GLY A 173 12.33 -23.44 -3.30
CA GLY A 173 12.09 -22.84 -2.00
C GLY A 173 11.47 -21.45 -2.14
N SER A 174 10.64 -21.03 -1.19
CA SER A 174 10.19 -19.63 -1.16
C SER A 174 11.40 -18.71 -1.20
N CYS A 175 11.42 -17.85 -2.21
CA CYS A 175 12.00 -16.52 -2.15
C CYS A 175 11.92 -15.98 -0.71
N GLY A 176 13.03 -15.42 -0.24
CA GLY A 176 13.07 -14.78 1.07
C GLY A 176 11.98 -13.72 1.23
N LYS A 177 11.95 -13.06 2.38
CA LYS A 177 11.18 -11.83 2.50
C LYS A 177 12.13 -10.68 2.29
N ASN A 178 11.68 -9.65 1.57
CA ASN A 178 12.39 -8.39 1.41
C ASN A 178 12.12 -7.50 2.62
N HIS A 179 13.18 -7.04 3.26
CA HIS A 179 13.12 -6.16 4.43
C HIS A 179 13.50 -4.73 4.04
N HIS A 180 12.51 -3.84 4.08
CA HIS A 180 12.72 -2.41 3.85
C HIS A 180 12.77 -1.67 5.19
N TYR A 181 13.85 -0.92 5.40
CA TYR A 181 14.02 -0.04 6.55
C TYR A 181 14.06 1.40 6.08
N PHE A 182 13.16 2.21 6.61
CA PHE A 182 13.09 3.64 6.32
C PHE A 182 13.35 4.43 7.59
N SER A 183 13.89 5.63 7.45
CA SER A 183 13.78 6.65 8.47
C SER A 183 13.62 8.03 7.85
N VAL A 184 12.92 8.95 8.50
CA VAL A 184 12.76 10.34 8.02
C VAL A 184 13.07 11.34 9.11
N ARG A 185 13.59 12.49 8.69
CA ARG A 185 13.74 13.71 9.50
C ARG A 185 13.44 14.96 8.67
N GLY A 186 12.90 15.99 9.32
CA GLY A 186 12.61 17.28 8.68
C GLY A 186 13.86 18.15 8.59
N CYS A 187 13.97 18.97 7.55
CA CYS A 187 15.11 19.85 7.32
C CYS A 187 14.68 21.20 6.73
N ASP A 188 15.36 22.28 7.13
CA ASP A 188 15.13 23.63 6.63
C ASP A 188 16.26 24.07 5.66
N ARG A 189 15.95 25.01 4.76
CA ARG A 189 16.89 25.66 3.82
C ARG A 189 17.32 27.00 4.42
N THR A 190 18.14 27.02 5.45
CA THR A 190 18.66 28.30 5.95
C THR A 190 19.72 28.87 5.00
N GLY A 191 19.60 30.15 4.67
CA GLY A 191 20.58 30.91 3.88
C GLY A 191 21.58 31.72 4.71
N VAL A 192 21.57 31.59 6.05
CA VAL A 192 22.40 32.42 6.94
C VAL A 192 23.65 31.74 7.51
N PHE A 193 23.85 30.45 7.29
CA PHE A 193 25.15 29.82 7.53
C PHE A 193 25.44 28.76 6.48
N GLN A 194 26.60 28.90 5.82
CA GLN A 194 27.12 27.98 4.80
C GLN A 194 27.57 26.62 5.38
N THR A 195 26.79 26.01 6.27
CA THR A 195 26.98 24.62 6.69
C THR A 195 25.81 23.80 6.18
N LYS A 196 26.09 22.88 5.26
CA LYS A 196 25.12 21.92 4.73
C LYS A 196 24.34 21.28 5.91
N THR A 197 23.01 21.22 5.78
CA THR A 197 22.05 20.37 6.53
C THR A 197 21.65 20.77 7.97
N GLU A 198 20.77 21.76 8.13
CA GLU A 198 19.93 21.93 9.34
C GLU A 198 18.77 20.92 9.36
N CYS A 199 19.09 19.63 9.41
CA CYS A 199 18.09 18.60 9.64
C CYS A 199 17.89 18.40 11.14
N SER A 200 16.64 18.13 11.54
CA SER A 200 16.31 17.84 12.94
C SER A 200 17.08 16.64 13.49
N LYS A 201 17.36 16.64 14.79
CA LYS A 201 18.07 15.54 15.48
C LYS A 201 17.24 14.25 15.63
N TRP A 202 15.92 14.33 15.48
CA TRP A 202 15.04 13.15 15.54
C TRP A 202 15.07 12.35 14.24
N SER A 203 14.69 11.07 14.33
CA SER A 203 14.51 10.18 13.18
C SER A 203 13.32 9.25 13.43
N LEU A 204 12.43 9.11 12.45
CA LEU A 204 11.26 8.24 12.56
C LEU A 204 11.45 6.98 11.73
N PRO A 205 11.69 5.81 12.36
CA PRO A 205 11.84 4.58 11.61
C PRO A 205 10.50 4.10 11.05
N GLY A 206 10.54 3.40 9.92
CA GLY A 206 9.46 2.58 9.38
C GLY A 206 10.05 1.26 8.90
N ARG A 207 9.28 0.18 8.98
CA ARG A 207 9.68 -1.12 8.46
C ARG A 207 8.58 -1.68 7.57
N LEU A 208 8.95 -2.24 6.43
CA LEU A 208 8.05 -3.00 5.58
C LEU A 208 8.70 -4.35 5.28
N ILE A 209 7.88 -5.39 5.24
CA ILE A 209 8.27 -6.71 4.79
C ILE A 209 7.42 -7.01 3.57
N THR A 210 8.04 -7.25 2.42
CA THR A 210 7.37 -7.61 1.17
C THR A 210 7.80 -9.00 0.74
N PRO A 211 6.98 -9.70 -0.08
CA PRO A 211 7.47 -10.83 -0.85
C PRO A 211 8.66 -10.41 -1.72
N SER A 212 9.65 -11.28 -1.89
CA SER A 212 10.73 -11.07 -2.85
C SER A 212 10.31 -11.37 -4.29
#